data_AF-A0AAV8ZEM3-F1
#
_entry.id   AF-A0AAV8ZEM3-F1
#
_cell.length_a   1.000
_cell.length_b   1.000
_cell.length_c   1.000
_cell.angle_alpha   90.00
_cell.angle_beta   90.00
_cell.angle_gamma   90.00
#
_symmetry.space_group_name_H-M   'P 1'
#
loop_
_entity.id
_entity.type
_entity.pdbx_description
1 polymer ?
#
loop_
_entity_poly.entity_id
_entity_poly.type
_entity_poly.pdbx_seq_one_letter_code
_entity_poly.pdbx_strand_id
1 'polypeptide(L)' 'MEHIVLMATVNSNYEFIMVDAGIKARILDKGVLSSTPFGKAFSEEKLKIPEPNTLPNNDKKLPFVFFF' A
#
# COMPACT_ATOMS: atom_id res chain seq x y z
N MET A 1 4.49 -26.42 -8.63
CA MET A 1 3.99 -25.17 -9.24
C MET A 1 4.67 -24.02 -8.54
N GLU A 2 5.36 -23.15 -9.27
CA GLU A 2 5.76 -21.85 -8.73
C GLU A 2 4.56 -20.90 -8.84
N HIS A 3 4.16 -20.28 -7.73
CA HIS A 3 3.10 -19.27 -7.73
C HIS A 3 3.74 -17.89 -7.72
N ILE A 4 3.23 -17.03 -8.60
CA ILE A 4 3.59 -15.61 -8.68
C ILE A 4 2.57 -14.85 -7.86
N VAL A 5 3.05 -14.04 -6.91
CA VAL A 5 2.21 -13.10 -6.18
C VAL A 5 2.25 -11.75 -6.89
N LEU A 6 1.08 -11.11 -6.97
CA LEU A 6 0.89 -9.76 -7.46
C LEU A 6 0.39 -8.89 -6.31
N MET A 7 1.13 -7.83 -6.00
CA MET A 7 0.69 -6.78 -5.09
C MET A 7 0.39 -5.53 -5.90
N ALA A 8 -0.77 -4.92 -5.65
CA ALA A 8 -1.16 -3.69 -6.31
C ALA A 8 -1.59 -2.64 -5.28
N THR A 9 -1.16 -1.40 -5.50
CA THR A 9 -1.67 -0.22 -4.79
C THR A 9 -2.62 0.51 -5.72
N VAL A 10 -3.84 0.76 -5.26
CA VAL A 10 -4.90 1.42 -6.02
C VAL A 10 -5.35 2.70 -5.33
N ASN A 11 -5.84 3.66 -6.10
CA ASN A 11 -6.51 4.84 -5.54
C ASN A 11 -7.99 4.53 -5.20
N SER A 12 -8.70 5.53 -4.67
CA SER A 12 -10.13 5.42 -4.33
C SER A 12 -11.06 5.18 -5.53
N ASN A 13 -10.57 5.36 -6.76
CA ASN A 13 -11.32 5.11 -7.99
C ASN A 13 -11.02 3.72 -8.57
N TYR A 14 -10.33 2.86 -7.83
CA TYR A 14 -9.88 1.53 -8.28
C TYR A 14 -8.87 1.57 -9.44
N GLU A 15 -8.15 2.67 -9.62
CA GLU A 15 -7.12 2.80 -10.63
C GLU A 15 -5.76 2.37 -10.05
N PHE A 16 -5.01 1.57 -10.80
CA PHE A 16 -3.67 1.13 -10.40
C PHE A 16 -2.70 2.30 -10.36
N ILE A 17 -2.11 2.55 -9.19
CA ILE A 17 -0.99 3.49 -9.02
C ILE A 17 0.34 2.74 -9.20
N MET A 18 0.42 1.51 -8.68
CA MET A 18 1.62 0.69 -8.69
C MET A 18 1.25 -0.80 -8.70
N VAL A 19 2.00 -1.60 -9.43
CA VAL A 19 1.93 -3.06 -9.42
C VAL A 19 3.34 -3.62 -9.25
N ASP A 20 3.50 -4.53 -8.30
CA ASP A 20 4.70 -5.35 -8.12
C ASP A 20 4.34 -6.83 -8.36
N ALA A 21 5.00 -7.46 -9.32
CA ALA A 21 4.75 -8.83 -9.74
C ALA A 21 6.07 -9.61 -9.75
N GLY A 22 6.05 -10.82 -9.18
CA GLY A 22 7.22 -11.70 -9.17
C GLY A 22 7.68 -12.16 -7.80
N ILE A 23 6.96 -11.81 -6.73
CA ILE A 23 7.21 -12.39 -5.40
C ILE A 23 6.89 -13.87 -5.47
N LYS A 24 7.91 -14.71 -5.22
CA LYS A 24 7.72 -16.16 -5.10
C LYS A 24 6.90 -16.44 -3.84
N ALA A 25 5.79 -17.16 -3.99
CA ALA A 25 4.86 -17.50 -2.91
C ALA A 25 5.45 -18.34 -1.75
N ARG A 26 6.75 -18.64 -1.76
CA ARG A 26 7.46 -19.20 -0.59
C ARG A 26 7.53 -18.18 0.55
N ILE A 27 7.42 -16.89 0.25
CA ILE A 27 7.14 -15.84 1.23
C ILE A 27 5.64 -15.93 1.55
N LEU A 28 5.30 -16.61 2.66
CA LEU A 28 3.95 -16.70 3.22
C LEU A 28 3.27 -15.32 3.22
N ASP A 29 1.95 -15.28 2.97
CA ASP A 29 1.09 -14.09 2.78
C ASP A 29 1.42 -12.90 3.69
N LYS A 30 1.86 -13.16 4.93
CA LYS A 30 2.22 -12.15 5.93
C LYS A 30 3.48 -11.32 5.62
N GLY A 31 4.34 -11.79 4.70
CA GLY A 31 5.63 -11.14 4.37
C GLY A 31 5.68 -10.48 2.99
N VAL A 32 4.62 -10.62 2.18
CA VAL A 32 4.60 -10.09 0.80
C VAL A 32 4.77 -8.57 0.83
N LEU A 33 3.94 -7.86 1.62
CA LEU A 33 3.99 -6.41 1.71
C LEU A 33 5.39 -5.90 2.10
N SER A 34 5.95 -6.37 3.21
CA SER A 34 7.28 -5.93 3.69
C SER A 34 8.44 -6.27 2.75
N SER A 35 8.25 -7.24 1.85
CA SER A 35 9.26 -7.60 0.85
C SER A 35 9.26 -6.69 -0.39
N THR A 36 8.14 -6.00 -0.68
CA THR A 36 8.02 -5.10 -1.85
C THR A 36 8.72 -3.76 -1.64
N PRO A 37 9.13 -3.06 -2.72
CA PRO A 37 9.59 -1.68 -2.64
C PRO A 37 8.55 -0.76 -1.98
N PHE A 38 7.26 -0.98 -2.23
CA PHE A 38 6.18 -0.22 -1.59
C PHE A 38 6.18 -0.40 -0.07
N GLY A 39 6.15 -1.65 0.42
CA GLY A 39 6.11 -1.90 1.86
C GLY A 39 7.37 -1.44 2.58
N LYS A 40 8.54 -1.52 1.93
CA LYS A 40 9.78 -0.91 2.44
C LYS A 40 9.64 0.60 2.54
N ALA A 41 9.22 1.27 1.47
CA ALA A 41 9.02 2.72 1.47
C ALA A 41 7.94 3.17 2.47
N PHE A 42 6.90 2.35 2.69
CA PHE A 42 5.89 2.59 3.73
C PHE A 42 6.51 2.50 5.13
N SER A 43 7.27 1.45 5.42
CA SER A 43 7.93 1.25 6.72
C SER A 43 9.03 2.27 7.03
N GLU A 44 9.66 2.83 5.98
CA GLU A 44 10.72 3.83 6.08
C GLU A 44 10.18 5.28 5.99
N GLU A 45 8.86 5.48 6.02
CA GLU A 45 8.20 6.79 5.92
C GLU A 45 8.55 7.60 4.64
N LYS A 46 8.91 6.91 3.56
CA LYS A 46 9.35 7.52 2.29
C LYS A 46 8.22 7.81 1.31
N LEU A 47 6.98 7.35 1.58
CA LEU A 47 5.84 7.57 0.70
C LEU A 47 5.31 9.02 0.70
N LYS A 48 5.80 9.89 1.59
CA LYS A 48 5.36 11.29 1.71
C LYS A 48 3.83 11.41 1.82
N ILE A 49 3.22 10.56 2.64
CA ILE A 49 1.79 10.61 2.91
C ILE A 49 1.45 11.99 3.50
N PRO A 50 0.41 12.69 3.01
CA PRO A 50 0.03 13.98 3.56
C PRO A 50 -0.35 13.87 5.04
N GLU A 51 -0.10 14.95 5.78
CA GLU A 51 -0.62 15.09 7.15
C GLU A 51 -2.16 14.98 7.19
N PRO A 52 -2.73 14.52 8.32
CA PRO A 52 -4.18 14.47 8.50
C PRO A 52 -4.87 15.79 8.14
N ASN A 53 -5.97 15.70 7.37
CA ASN A 53 -6.70 16.86 6.87
C ASN A 53 -8.19 16.84 7.29
N THR A 54 -8.85 17.99 7.25
CA THR A 54 -10.29 18.11 7.54
C THR A 54 -11.11 17.53 6.39
N LEU A 55 -12.15 16.77 6.72
CA LEU A 55 -13.11 16.30 5.73
C LEU A 55 -13.96 17.47 5.21
N PRO A 56 -14.49 17.37 3.98
CA PRO A 56 -15.51 18.30 3.51
C PRO A 56 -16.67 18.35 4.50
N ASN A 57 -17.07 19.55 4.91
CA ASN A 57 -18.19 19.81 5.83
C ASN A 57 -18.02 19.23 7.26
N ASN A 58 -16.79 18.99 7.71
CA ASN A 58 -16.53 18.51 9.08
C ASN A 58 -15.19 19.03 9.61
N ASP A 59 -15.18 19.53 10.84
CA ASP A 59 -13.98 20.04 11.51
C ASP A 59 -13.04 18.94 12.02
N LYS A 60 -13.45 17.67 11.90
CA LYS A 60 -12.64 16.52 12.29
C LYS A 60 -11.49 16.31 11.30
N LYS A 61 -10.25 16.43 11.79
CA LYS A 61 -9.04 16.00 11.08
C LYS A 61 -8.94 14.48 11.07
N LEU A 62 -8.74 13.89 9.90
CA LEU A 62 -8.57 12.44 9.73
C LEU A 62 -7.28 12.13 8.97
N PRO A 63 -6.61 11.00 9.31
CA PRO A 63 -5.41 10.56 8.60
C PRO A 63 -5.74 9.96 7.23
N PHE A 64 -4.75 9.98 6.34
CA PHE A 64 -4.76 9.15 5.14
C PHE A 64 -4.27 7.74 5.50
N VAL A 65 -5.02 6.71 5.09
CA VAL A 65 -4.72 5.31 5.44
C VAL A 65 -4.77 4.42 4.21
N PHE A 66 -3.89 3.41 4.18
CA PHE A 66 -3.99 2.29 3.25
C PHE A 66 -4.79 1.16 3.90
N PHE A 67 -5.65 0.51 3.12
CA PHE A 67 -6.35 -0.72 3.50
C PHE A 67 -5.71 -1.88 2.73
N PHE A 68 -5.42 -2.98 3.43
CA PHE A 68 -4.76 -4.18 2.92
C PHE A 68 -5.60 -5.43 3.16
#